data_AF-A0A3B8YNX6-F1
#
_entry.id   AF-A0A3B8YNX6-F1
#
_cell.length_a   1.000
_cell.length_b   1.000
_cell.length_c   1.000
_cell.angle_alpha   90.00
_cell.angle_beta   90.00
_cell.angle_gamma   90.00
#
_symmetry.space_group_name_H-M   'P 1'
#
loop_
_entity.id
_entity.type
_entity.pdbx_description
1 polymer ?
#
loop_
_entity_poly.entity_id
_entity_poly.type
_entity_poly.pdbx_seq_one_letter_code
_entity_poly.pdbx_strand_id
1 'polypeptide(L)'
;IVEYAISEHVEFAGVHSGDATLVFPAQKIYFETMRRIKKISRQIAKELNISGPFNIQFLAKNNEIKVIECNLRASRSFPFVSKVIKHNFIDTATRVMLGASYNKPDGTVFDLDHIGVKSSQFSYSRLQKFDPILGVDMASTGEVGCIGDDFNEAILKSMLSVGYRIPGKGILISSGEVKSKVDLLEACKLLHAKGYDLYASHGTQQFLTDNGVAATDVNWPDEGGEHNIQEMITHNKFDLIINIPKDVTRRELTNGYIIRRTAVDFNVPLIT
;
A
#
# COMPACT_ATOMS: atom_id res chain seq x y z
N ILE A 1 12.97 24.11 -10.10
CA ILE A 1 12.88 23.11 -9.02
C ILE A 1 14.16 23.19 -8.20
N VAL A 2 14.01 23.65 -6.95
CA VAL A 2 15.13 23.81 -5.99
C VAL A 2 15.42 22.47 -5.31
N GLU A 3 14.36 21.78 -4.87
CA GLU A 3 14.38 20.50 -4.15
C GLU A 3 13.26 19.59 -4.68
N TYR A 4 13.38 18.29 -4.51
CA TYR A 4 12.38 17.32 -4.96
C TYR A 4 12.45 16.05 -4.11
N ALA A 5 11.37 15.31 -3.99
CA ALA A 5 11.39 13.94 -3.44
C ALA A 5 10.60 13.05 -4.41
N ILE A 6 11.15 11.89 -4.75
CA ILE A 6 10.46 10.89 -5.58
C ILE A 6 10.16 9.70 -4.69
N SER A 7 8.88 9.44 -4.49
CA SER A 7 8.36 8.35 -3.69
C SER A 7 7.58 7.40 -4.58
N GLU A 8 7.42 6.16 -4.13
CA GLU A 8 6.73 5.09 -4.84
C GLU A 8 5.58 4.56 -3.99
N HIS A 9 4.46 4.22 -4.61
CA HIS A 9 3.37 3.52 -3.92
C HIS A 9 3.63 2.01 -3.93
N VAL A 10 3.30 1.33 -2.83
CA VAL A 10 3.31 -0.15 -2.78
C VAL A 10 2.16 -0.71 -3.60
N GLU A 11 0.97 -0.11 -3.47
CA GLU A 11 -0.24 -0.46 -4.19
C GLU A 11 -0.20 0.06 -5.63
N PHE A 12 -0.84 -0.66 -6.55
CA PHE A 12 -0.93 -0.25 -7.94
C PHE A 12 -1.81 0.98 -8.13
N ALA A 13 -1.58 1.71 -9.23
CA ALA A 13 -2.45 2.80 -9.63
C ALA A 13 -3.89 2.30 -9.82
N GLY A 14 -4.83 3.00 -9.19
CA GLY A 14 -6.20 2.52 -8.96
C GLY A 14 -6.59 2.65 -7.49
N VAL A 15 -5.60 2.58 -6.59
CA VAL A 15 -5.72 3.01 -5.20
C VAL A 15 -5.40 4.50 -5.08
N HIS A 16 -6.24 5.25 -4.37
CA HIS A 16 -6.06 6.67 -4.13
C HIS A 16 -4.72 6.92 -3.41
N SER A 17 -3.96 7.93 -3.83
CA SER A 17 -2.62 8.25 -3.28
C SER A 17 -2.62 8.59 -1.78
N GLY A 18 -3.78 8.98 -1.25
CA GLY A 18 -4.00 9.20 0.16
C GLY A 18 -4.08 7.93 1.01
N ASP A 19 -4.53 6.83 0.41
CA ASP A 19 -4.71 5.53 1.06
C ASP A 19 -3.54 4.59 0.77
N ALA A 20 -2.88 4.78 -0.38
CA ALA A 20 -1.69 4.04 -0.75
C ALA A 20 -0.53 4.24 0.23
N THR A 21 0.15 3.14 0.52
CA THR A 21 1.40 3.10 1.26
C THR A 21 2.52 3.69 0.42
N LEU A 22 3.15 4.75 0.93
CA LEU A 22 4.21 5.49 0.26
C LEU A 22 5.58 5.04 0.76
N VAL A 23 6.51 4.79 -0.15
CA VAL A 23 7.90 4.42 0.13
C VAL A 23 8.82 5.54 -0.35
N PHE A 24 9.76 5.94 0.50
CA PHE A 24 10.75 6.95 0.17
C PHE A 24 12.12 6.61 0.80
N PRO A 25 13.23 6.61 0.04
CA PRO A 25 13.30 6.73 -1.42
C PRO A 25 12.56 5.61 -2.16
N ALA A 26 12.15 5.87 -3.39
CA ALA A 26 11.52 4.85 -4.23
C ALA A 26 12.48 3.67 -4.52
N GLN A 27 11.96 2.44 -4.53
CA GLN A 27 12.76 1.21 -4.47
C GLN A 27 12.78 0.43 -5.80
N LYS A 28 11.65 0.38 -6.52
CA LYS A 28 11.49 -0.49 -7.71
C LYS A 28 11.37 0.31 -9.02
N ILE A 29 11.79 1.58 -9.02
CA ILE A 29 11.78 2.41 -10.24
C ILE A 29 13.13 2.44 -10.93
N TYR A 30 13.11 2.21 -12.25
CA TYR A 30 14.31 2.30 -13.09
C TYR A 30 14.91 3.71 -13.07
N PHE A 31 16.23 3.78 -13.15
CA PHE A 31 16.96 5.05 -13.17
C PHE A 31 16.59 5.95 -14.36
N GLU A 32 16.31 5.36 -15.52
CA GLU A 32 15.78 6.10 -16.67
C GLU A 32 14.44 6.75 -16.36
N THR A 33 13.52 5.99 -15.74
CA THR A 33 12.20 6.47 -15.31
C THR A 33 12.33 7.65 -14.35
N MET A 34 13.23 7.56 -13.36
CA MET A 34 13.53 8.69 -12.46
C MET A 34 14.04 9.93 -13.20
N ARG A 35 14.93 9.77 -14.19
CA ARG A 35 15.43 10.91 -15.00
C ARG A 35 14.31 11.55 -15.82
N ARG A 36 13.43 10.75 -16.41
CA ARG A 36 12.28 11.23 -17.18
C ARG A 36 11.27 11.97 -16.30
N ILE A 37 10.95 11.44 -15.12
CA ILE A 37 10.12 12.13 -14.11
C ILE A 37 10.71 13.52 -13.82
N LYS A 38 12.01 13.60 -13.47
CA LYS A 38 12.68 14.89 -13.20
C LYS A 38 12.62 15.85 -14.39
N LYS A 39 12.76 15.36 -15.63
CA LYS A 39 12.68 16.19 -16.85
C LYS A 39 11.26 16.75 -17.04
N ILE A 40 10.24 15.90 -16.94
CA ILE A 40 8.83 16.29 -17.09
C ILE A 40 8.43 17.27 -15.98
N SER A 41 8.78 16.99 -14.72
CA SER A 41 8.50 17.90 -13.60
C SER A 41 9.10 19.29 -13.81
N ARG A 42 10.33 19.39 -14.35
CA ARG A 42 10.95 20.70 -14.66
C ARG A 42 10.23 21.44 -15.78
N GLN A 43 9.77 20.73 -16.81
CA GLN A 43 9.00 21.33 -17.90
C GLN A 43 7.67 21.87 -17.38
N ILE A 44 6.92 21.08 -16.61
CA ILE A 44 5.64 21.50 -15.99
C ILE A 44 5.86 22.69 -15.07
N ALA A 45 6.88 22.64 -14.20
CA ALA A 45 7.15 23.74 -13.27
C ALA A 45 7.53 25.04 -13.98
N LYS A 46 8.22 24.96 -15.12
CA LYS A 46 8.55 26.12 -15.95
C LYS A 46 7.31 26.67 -16.65
N GLU A 47 6.51 25.81 -17.27
CA GLU A 47 5.32 26.22 -18.03
C GLU A 47 4.26 26.87 -17.13
N LEU A 48 4.08 26.33 -15.92
CA LEU A 48 3.13 26.85 -14.93
C LEU A 48 3.71 27.97 -14.06
N ASN A 49 4.94 28.43 -14.32
CA ASN A 49 5.65 29.47 -13.56
C ASN A 49 5.58 29.25 -12.04
N ILE A 50 5.84 28.02 -11.58
CA ILE A 50 5.64 27.64 -10.18
C ILE A 50 6.71 28.29 -9.29
N SER A 51 6.25 29.11 -8.34
CA SER A 51 7.06 29.66 -7.26
C SER A 51 6.43 29.31 -5.91
N GLY A 52 6.78 28.14 -5.38
CA GLY A 52 6.20 27.58 -4.16
C GLY A 52 6.13 26.05 -4.19
N PRO A 53 5.41 25.42 -3.23
CA PRO A 53 5.29 23.98 -3.16
C PRO A 53 4.32 23.46 -4.22
N PHE A 54 4.65 22.33 -4.82
CA PHE A 54 3.77 21.62 -5.75
C PHE A 54 4.00 20.11 -5.65
N ASN A 55 3.04 19.33 -6.14
CA ASN A 55 3.10 17.88 -6.21
C ASN A 55 2.60 17.40 -7.56
N ILE A 56 3.27 16.40 -8.14
CA ILE A 56 2.86 15.78 -9.40
C ILE A 56 2.71 14.28 -9.15
N GLN A 57 1.59 13.72 -9.59
CA GLN A 57 1.35 12.28 -9.58
C GLN A 57 1.62 11.71 -10.96
N PHE A 58 2.38 10.61 -11.01
CA PHE A 58 2.78 9.92 -12.23
C PHE A 58 2.28 8.48 -12.22
N LEU A 59 1.90 8.00 -13.40
CA LEU A 59 1.72 6.58 -13.68
C LEU A 59 2.95 6.09 -14.44
N ALA A 60 3.65 5.09 -13.91
CA ALA A 60 4.77 4.45 -14.59
C ALA A 60 4.45 2.98 -14.88
N LYS A 61 4.47 2.59 -16.16
CA LYS A 61 4.26 1.21 -16.61
C LYS A 61 5.21 0.88 -17.75
N ASN A 62 6.02 -0.17 -17.63
CA ASN A 62 6.97 -0.60 -18.67
C ASN A 62 7.85 0.55 -19.20
N ASN A 63 8.39 1.40 -18.31
CA ASN A 63 9.15 2.62 -18.64
C ASN A 63 8.38 3.73 -19.38
N GLU A 64 7.09 3.56 -19.66
CA GLU A 64 6.23 4.66 -20.07
C GLU A 64 5.73 5.43 -18.84
N ILE A 65 5.82 6.76 -18.91
CA ILE A 65 5.38 7.66 -17.85
C ILE A 65 4.24 8.50 -18.38
N LYS A 66 3.14 8.52 -17.65
CA LYS A 66 2.02 9.45 -17.85
C LYS A 66 1.87 10.34 -16.63
N VAL A 67 1.52 11.59 -16.84
CA VAL A 67 1.15 12.51 -15.76
C VAL A 67 -0.33 12.28 -15.47
N ILE A 68 -0.67 12.05 -14.20
CA ILE A 68 -2.06 11.93 -13.74
C ILE A 68 -2.57 13.34 -13.46
N GLU A 69 -1.92 14.05 -12.54
CA GLU A 69 -2.29 15.40 -12.13
C GLU A 69 -1.10 16.19 -11.57
N CYS A 70 -1.23 17.52 -11.55
CA CYS A 70 -0.30 18.44 -10.92
C CYS A 70 -1.04 19.36 -9.95
N ASN A 71 -0.76 19.20 -8.66
CA ASN A 71 -1.31 20.03 -7.60
C ASN A 71 -0.34 21.18 -7.30
N LEU A 72 -0.75 22.42 -7.57
CA LEU A 72 0.01 23.65 -7.30
C LEU A 72 -0.10 24.09 -5.83
N ARG A 73 0.16 23.15 -4.92
CA ARG A 73 0.13 23.36 -3.47
C ARG A 73 0.99 22.30 -2.77
N ALA A 74 1.22 22.49 -1.48
CA ALA A 74 1.80 21.45 -0.63
C ALA A 74 0.92 20.19 -0.64
N SER A 75 1.57 19.03 -0.74
CA SER A 75 0.93 17.72 -0.59
C SER A 75 1.01 17.24 0.86
N ARG A 76 0.10 16.33 1.22
CA ARG A 76 0.09 15.65 2.53
C ARG A 76 1.36 14.83 2.77
N SER A 77 2.10 14.47 1.72
CA SER A 77 3.39 13.78 1.85
C SER A 77 4.57 14.68 2.24
N PHE A 78 4.42 16.01 2.22
CA PHE A 78 5.52 16.95 2.52
C PHE A 78 6.11 16.77 3.93
N PRO A 79 5.29 16.68 5.01
CA PRO A 79 5.82 16.44 6.35
C PRO A 79 6.59 15.11 6.44
N PHE A 80 6.05 14.05 5.83
CA PHE A 80 6.69 12.73 5.81
C PHE A 80 8.07 12.78 5.12
N VAL A 81 8.15 13.25 3.87
CA VAL A 81 9.43 13.31 3.16
C VAL A 81 10.43 14.24 3.85
N SER A 82 9.94 15.34 4.45
CA SER A 82 10.79 16.27 5.20
C SER A 82 11.41 15.61 6.43
N LYS A 83 10.67 14.74 7.13
CA LYS A 83 11.17 14.00 8.29
C LYS A 83 12.16 12.91 7.89
N VAL A 84 11.90 12.20 6.80
CA VAL A 84 12.80 11.15 6.31
C VAL A 84 14.13 11.74 5.81
N ILE A 85 14.09 12.86 5.10
CA ILE A 85 15.29 13.58 4.60
C ILE A 85 15.98 14.37 5.72
N LYS A 86 15.30 14.64 6.84
CA LYS A 86 15.72 15.61 7.88
C LYS A 86 15.92 17.03 7.33
N HIS A 87 15.14 17.39 6.31
CA HIS A 87 15.16 18.71 5.68
C HIS A 87 13.72 19.23 5.48
N ASN A 88 13.42 20.45 5.93
CA ASN A 88 12.05 20.97 5.92
C ASN A 88 11.69 21.64 4.60
N PHE A 89 11.01 20.91 3.71
CA PHE A 89 10.60 21.42 2.40
C PHE A 89 9.63 22.61 2.50
N ILE A 90 8.84 22.69 3.58
CA ILE A 90 7.90 23.80 3.80
C ILE A 90 8.64 25.08 4.15
N ASP A 91 9.75 25.01 4.90
CA ASP A 91 10.58 26.19 5.20
C ASP A 91 11.19 26.75 3.91
N THR A 92 11.82 25.90 3.09
CA THR A 92 12.36 26.32 1.77
C THR A 92 11.26 26.89 0.88
N ALA A 93 10.11 26.21 0.75
CA ALA A 93 9.01 26.68 -0.08
C ALA A 93 8.47 28.04 0.39
N THR A 94 8.37 28.26 1.71
CA THR A 94 7.92 29.52 2.30
C THR A 94 8.90 30.65 2.00
N ARG A 95 10.21 30.41 2.17
CA ARG A 95 11.25 31.38 1.82
C ARG A 95 11.20 31.78 0.35
N VAL A 96 11.03 30.80 -0.55
CA VAL A 96 10.89 31.03 -1.99
C VAL A 96 9.69 31.92 -2.29
N MET A 97 8.52 31.64 -1.70
CA MET A 97 7.32 32.45 -1.90
C MET A 97 7.48 33.90 -1.40
N LEU A 98 8.24 34.10 -0.32
CA LEU A 98 8.52 35.42 0.26
C LEU A 98 9.70 36.16 -0.39
N GLY A 99 10.40 35.54 -1.34
CA GLY A 99 11.64 36.09 -1.91
C GLY A 99 12.79 36.17 -0.91
N ALA A 100 12.72 35.43 0.20
CA ALA A 100 13.77 35.38 1.21
C ALA A 100 14.93 34.49 0.75
N SER A 101 16.11 34.69 1.35
CA SER A 101 17.24 33.80 1.13
C SER A 101 16.92 32.38 1.63
N TYR A 102 17.29 31.40 0.82
CA TYR A 102 17.19 29.98 1.15
C TYR A 102 18.50 29.28 0.78
N ASN A 103 18.85 28.24 1.52
CA ASN A 103 20.00 27.40 1.20
C ASN A 103 19.51 26.26 0.32
N LYS A 104 19.97 26.23 -0.93
CA LYS A 104 19.67 25.10 -1.81
C LYS A 104 20.43 23.86 -1.31
N PRO A 105 19.75 22.76 -0.98
CA PRO A 105 20.42 21.54 -0.52
C PRO A 105 21.27 20.94 -1.64
N ASP A 106 22.39 20.34 -1.24
CA ASP A 106 23.27 19.62 -2.14
C ASP A 106 22.63 18.33 -2.66
N GLY A 107 23.15 17.83 -3.80
CA GLY A 107 22.60 16.65 -4.46
C GLY A 107 22.66 15.35 -3.63
N THR A 108 23.50 15.31 -2.59
CA THR A 108 23.70 14.19 -1.65
C THR A 108 22.55 14.01 -0.66
N VAL A 109 21.65 14.99 -0.53
CA VAL A 109 20.51 14.93 0.41
C VAL A 109 19.51 13.80 0.06
N PHE A 110 19.69 13.14 -1.09
CA PHE A 110 18.89 12.00 -1.53
C PHE A 110 19.57 10.63 -1.33
N ASP A 111 20.84 10.61 -0.95
CA ASP A 111 21.57 9.40 -0.60
C ASP A 111 21.32 9.10 0.89
N LEU A 112 20.18 8.46 1.15
CA LEU A 112 19.76 8.08 2.50
C LEU A 112 20.16 6.63 2.77
N ASP A 113 20.76 6.39 3.94
CA ASP A 113 21.10 5.05 4.45
C ASP A 113 19.88 4.32 5.04
N HIS A 114 18.70 4.95 5.00
CA HIS A 114 17.46 4.44 5.58
C HIS A 114 16.27 4.65 4.64
N ILE A 115 15.23 3.85 4.85
CA ILE A 115 13.98 3.89 4.09
C ILE A 115 12.85 4.35 5.00
N GLY A 116 12.08 5.32 4.52
CA GLY A 116 10.81 5.73 5.10
C GLY A 116 9.65 5.01 4.41
N VAL A 117 8.70 4.53 5.21
CA VAL A 117 7.39 4.05 4.73
C VAL A 117 6.29 4.82 5.44
N LYS A 118 5.30 5.28 4.67
CA LYS A 118 4.09 5.93 5.16
C LYS A 118 2.89 5.03 4.87
N SER A 119 2.26 4.45 5.87
CA SER A 119 1.01 3.69 5.70
C SER A 119 -0.19 4.47 6.23
N SER A 120 -1.36 4.15 5.68
CA SER A 120 -2.61 4.84 5.98
C SER A 120 -3.33 4.21 7.16
N GLN A 121 -3.86 5.04 8.05
CA GLN A 121 -4.70 4.62 9.16
C GLN A 121 -6.18 4.75 8.78
N PHE A 122 -6.89 3.64 8.79
CA PHE A 122 -8.32 3.58 8.51
C PHE A 122 -9.14 3.52 9.80
N SER A 123 -10.34 4.11 9.75
CA SER A 123 -11.31 4.11 10.85
C SER A 123 -12.53 3.23 10.54
N TYR A 124 -12.33 2.10 9.87
CA TYR A 124 -13.43 1.20 9.44
C TYR A 124 -14.24 0.61 10.62
N SER A 125 -13.61 0.47 11.78
CA SER A 125 -14.29 0.05 13.02
C SER A 125 -15.39 1.03 13.47
N ARG A 126 -15.32 2.30 13.04
CA ARG A 126 -16.34 3.33 13.35
C ARG A 126 -17.40 3.48 12.26
N LEU A 127 -17.15 2.95 11.07
CA LEU A 127 -18.05 3.07 9.91
C LEU A 127 -18.73 1.74 9.64
N GLN A 128 -19.87 1.51 10.29
CA GLN A 128 -20.68 0.32 10.05
C GLN A 128 -21.20 0.30 8.60
N LYS A 129 -21.20 -0.88 7.96
CA LYS A 129 -21.64 -1.13 6.57
C LYS A 129 -20.76 -0.58 5.45
N PHE A 130 -19.62 0.04 5.77
CA PHE A 130 -18.63 0.41 4.76
C PHE A 130 -17.79 -0.81 4.38
N ASP A 131 -17.58 -1.03 3.08
CA ASP A 131 -16.71 -2.09 2.55
C ASP A 131 -15.24 -1.65 2.72
N PRO A 132 -14.40 -2.38 3.47
CA PRO A 132 -13.01 -2.00 3.68
C PRO A 132 -12.16 -2.50 2.50
N ILE A 133 -12.41 -1.92 1.33
CA ILE A 133 -11.65 -2.12 0.10
C ILE A 133 -11.01 -0.80 -0.33
N LEU A 134 -9.78 -0.88 -0.84
CA LEU A 134 -9.08 0.27 -1.40
C LEU A 134 -9.65 0.59 -2.80
N GLY A 135 -9.83 1.87 -3.08
CA GLY A 135 -10.37 2.34 -4.36
C GLY A 135 -9.79 3.70 -4.77
N VAL A 136 -10.41 4.31 -5.77
CA VAL A 136 -9.99 5.62 -6.32
C VAL A 136 -10.32 6.78 -5.39
N ASP A 137 -11.25 6.59 -4.45
CA ASP A 137 -11.61 7.58 -3.44
C ASP A 137 -10.85 7.30 -2.14
N MET A 138 -10.48 8.38 -1.45
CA MET A 138 -9.78 8.29 -0.17
C MET A 138 -10.74 7.96 0.97
N ALA A 139 -10.46 6.89 1.71
CA ALA A 139 -11.20 6.49 2.91
C ALA A 139 -10.37 6.60 4.20
N SER A 140 -9.04 6.73 4.12
CA SER A 140 -8.19 6.84 5.31
C SER A 140 -8.40 8.14 6.09
N THR A 141 -8.10 8.10 7.38
CA THR A 141 -8.30 9.23 8.31
C THR A 141 -7.01 9.77 8.90
N GLY A 142 -5.95 8.97 8.85
CA GLY A 142 -4.64 9.33 9.37
C GLY A 142 -3.54 8.58 8.64
N GLU A 143 -2.32 8.76 9.09
CA GLU A 143 -1.14 8.13 8.53
C GLU A 143 -0.10 7.87 9.62
N VAL A 144 0.72 6.85 9.41
CA VAL A 144 1.90 6.56 10.23
C VAL A 144 3.11 6.59 9.31
N GLY A 145 4.14 7.34 9.70
CA GLY A 145 5.45 7.34 9.05
C GLY A 145 6.48 6.61 9.90
N CYS A 146 7.05 5.54 9.36
CA CYS A 146 8.10 4.75 9.99
C CYS A 146 9.40 4.81 9.18
N ILE A 147 10.53 4.68 9.87
CA ILE A 147 11.86 4.59 9.26
C ILE A 147 12.47 3.24 9.66
N GLY A 148 13.11 2.58 8.69
CA GLY A 148 13.90 1.37 8.88
C GLY A 148 15.18 1.40 8.06
N ASP A 149 16.09 0.49 8.36
CA ASP A 149 17.37 0.32 7.68
C ASP A 149 17.13 -0.23 6.26
N ASP A 150 16.09 -1.05 6.07
CA ASP A 150 15.65 -1.54 4.78
C ASP A 150 14.12 -1.44 4.58
N PHE A 151 13.67 -1.78 3.36
CA PHE A 151 12.25 -1.74 2.99
C PHE A 151 11.40 -2.69 3.84
N ASN A 152 11.90 -3.89 4.14
CA ASN A 152 11.17 -4.93 4.86
C ASN A 152 10.98 -4.56 6.33
N GLU A 153 12.00 -3.95 6.94
CA GLU A 153 11.91 -3.43 8.30
C GLU A 153 10.96 -2.22 8.36
N ALA A 154 11.11 -1.27 7.44
CA ALA A 154 10.28 -0.06 7.42
C ALA A 154 8.80 -0.38 7.18
N ILE A 155 8.48 -1.29 6.26
CA ILE A 155 7.09 -1.73 6.00
C ILE A 155 6.53 -2.49 7.20
N LEU A 156 7.30 -3.37 7.83
CA LEU A 156 6.86 -4.11 9.02
C LEU A 156 6.55 -3.16 10.18
N LYS A 157 7.45 -2.22 10.48
CA LYS A 157 7.23 -1.17 11.50
C LYS A 157 5.97 -0.36 11.19
N SER A 158 5.78 0.02 9.92
CA SER A 158 4.60 0.78 9.48
C SER A 158 3.30 -0.01 9.72
N MET A 159 3.26 -1.28 9.32
CA MET A 159 2.11 -2.16 9.49
C MET A 159 1.79 -2.38 10.97
N LEU A 160 2.80 -2.65 11.81
CA LEU A 160 2.61 -2.78 13.26
C LEU A 160 2.07 -1.49 13.88
N SER A 161 2.56 -0.34 13.43
CA SER A 161 2.16 0.96 13.98
C SER A 161 0.74 1.37 13.60
N VAL A 162 0.21 0.92 12.46
CA VAL A 162 -1.21 1.12 12.10
C VAL A 162 -2.16 0.16 12.84
N GLY A 163 -1.61 -0.79 13.59
CA GLY A 163 -2.35 -1.71 14.46
C GLY A 163 -2.37 -3.17 14.02
N TYR A 164 -1.63 -3.54 12.96
CA TYR A 164 -1.50 -4.94 12.58
C TYR A 164 -0.69 -5.68 13.64
N ARG A 165 -0.89 -6.99 13.70
CA ARG A 165 -0.15 -7.89 14.58
C ARG A 165 0.53 -8.94 13.72
N ILE A 166 1.67 -9.44 14.20
CA ILE A 166 2.30 -10.60 13.57
C ILE A 166 1.33 -11.78 13.74
N PRO A 167 0.92 -12.44 12.64
CA PRO A 167 -0.04 -13.53 12.72
C PRO A 167 0.56 -14.70 13.51
N GLY A 168 -0.30 -15.37 14.28
CA GLY A 168 0.05 -16.56 15.05
C GLY A 168 0.28 -17.77 14.15
N LYS A 169 -0.80 -18.42 13.70
CA LYS A 169 -0.73 -19.59 12.82
C LYS A 169 -1.78 -19.59 11.71
N GLY A 170 -3.00 -19.12 11.95
CA GLY A 170 -4.09 -19.27 10.98
C GLY A 170 -4.08 -18.15 9.94
N ILE A 171 -3.90 -18.46 8.66
CA ILE A 171 -3.94 -17.46 7.58
C ILE A 171 -4.94 -17.88 6.52
N LEU A 172 -5.91 -17.01 6.23
CA LEU A 172 -6.86 -17.18 5.13
C LEU A 172 -6.34 -16.47 3.88
N ILE A 173 -6.34 -17.17 2.75
CA ILE A 173 -5.92 -16.67 1.45
C ILE A 173 -7.04 -16.89 0.43
N SER A 174 -7.65 -15.79 -0.02
CA SER A 174 -8.55 -15.80 -1.16
C SER A 174 -7.98 -14.89 -2.23
N SER A 175 -7.41 -15.49 -3.27
CA SER A 175 -6.79 -14.78 -4.38
C SER A 175 -7.55 -15.04 -5.67
N GLY A 176 -7.96 -13.97 -6.35
CA GLY A 176 -8.71 -14.04 -7.57
C GLY A 176 -7.95 -14.57 -8.79
N GLU A 177 -7.30 -13.67 -9.53
CA GLU A 177 -6.65 -13.99 -10.80
C GLU A 177 -5.44 -14.93 -10.62
N VAL A 178 -5.14 -15.71 -11.68
CA VAL A 178 -3.97 -16.61 -11.72
C VAL A 178 -2.68 -15.83 -11.47
N LYS A 179 -2.58 -14.61 -12.00
CA LYS A 179 -1.41 -13.76 -11.79
C LYS A 179 -1.16 -13.49 -10.31
N SER A 180 -2.17 -13.07 -9.56
CA SER A 180 -2.07 -12.83 -8.12
C SER A 180 -1.71 -14.11 -7.35
N LYS A 181 -2.22 -15.27 -7.78
CA LYS A 181 -1.85 -16.57 -7.18
C LYS A 181 -0.37 -16.91 -7.38
N VAL A 182 0.16 -16.65 -8.57
CA VAL A 182 1.60 -16.84 -8.87
C VAL A 182 2.44 -15.88 -8.04
N ASP A 183 2.05 -14.60 -7.97
CA ASP A 183 2.78 -13.59 -7.19
C ASP A 183 2.80 -13.92 -5.68
N LEU A 184 1.74 -14.57 -5.16
CA LEU A 184 1.65 -15.01 -3.77
C LEU A 184 2.33 -16.35 -3.47
N LEU A 185 2.67 -17.16 -4.48
CA LEU A 185 3.08 -18.55 -4.27
C LEU A 185 4.33 -18.68 -3.38
N GLU A 186 5.35 -17.87 -3.64
CA GLU A 186 6.60 -17.91 -2.86
C GLU A 186 6.37 -17.47 -1.40
N ALA A 187 5.49 -16.49 -1.17
CA ALA A 187 5.09 -16.09 0.17
C ALA A 187 4.33 -17.23 0.89
N CYS A 188 3.43 -17.93 0.19
CA CYS A 188 2.70 -19.07 0.74
C CYS A 188 3.64 -20.23 1.09
N LYS A 189 4.62 -20.55 0.24
CA LYS A 189 5.66 -21.54 0.53
C LYS A 189 6.45 -21.18 1.79
N LEU A 190 6.83 -19.92 1.94
CA LEU A 190 7.56 -19.45 3.13
C LEU A 190 6.71 -19.57 4.40
N LEU A 191 5.43 -19.20 4.35
CA LEU A 191 4.50 -19.34 5.47
C LEU A 191 4.31 -20.82 5.84
N HIS A 192 4.10 -21.68 4.85
CA HIS A 192 3.97 -23.13 5.06
C HIS A 192 5.25 -23.72 5.68
N ALA A 193 6.43 -23.36 5.17
CA ALA A 193 7.72 -23.82 5.72
C ALA A 193 7.96 -23.33 7.16
N LYS A 194 7.36 -22.21 7.55
CA LYS A 194 7.39 -21.69 8.93
C LYS A 194 6.32 -22.31 9.84
N GLY A 195 5.48 -23.21 9.34
CA GLY A 195 4.47 -23.93 10.12
C GLY A 195 3.18 -23.14 10.35
N TYR A 196 2.84 -22.20 9.45
CA TYR A 196 1.52 -21.56 9.43
C TYR A 196 0.47 -22.49 8.82
N ASP A 197 -0.74 -22.45 9.40
CA ASP A 197 -1.91 -23.17 8.92
C ASP A 197 -2.61 -22.31 7.85
N LEU A 198 -2.47 -22.73 6.59
CA LEU A 198 -3.02 -22.01 5.44
C LEU A 198 -4.43 -22.51 5.13
N TYR A 199 -5.36 -21.57 5.02
CA TYR A 199 -6.73 -21.81 4.58
C TYR A 199 -6.96 -21.05 3.29
N ALA A 200 -7.65 -21.65 2.33
CA ALA A 200 -7.82 -21.02 1.03
C ALA A 200 -9.17 -21.37 0.39
N SER A 201 -9.73 -20.42 -0.37
CA SER A 201 -10.93 -20.67 -1.17
C SER A 201 -10.64 -21.74 -2.23
N HIS A 202 -11.64 -22.55 -2.62
CA HIS A 202 -11.55 -23.67 -3.57
C HIS A 202 -10.48 -23.53 -4.66
N GLY A 203 -10.60 -22.48 -5.49
CA GLY A 203 -9.68 -22.28 -6.62
C GLY A 203 -8.27 -21.83 -6.22
N THR A 204 -8.10 -21.23 -5.04
CA THR A 204 -6.80 -20.86 -4.47
C THR A 204 -6.15 -22.08 -3.81
N GLN A 205 -6.94 -22.88 -3.08
CA GLN A 205 -6.49 -24.11 -2.42
C GLN A 205 -5.95 -25.12 -3.43
N GLN A 206 -6.68 -25.35 -4.53
CA GLN A 206 -6.24 -26.27 -5.59
C GLN A 206 -4.91 -25.81 -6.17
N PHE A 207 -4.78 -24.52 -6.51
CA PHE A 207 -3.55 -23.97 -7.06
C PHE A 207 -2.35 -24.11 -6.11
N LEU A 208 -2.55 -23.87 -4.81
CA LEU A 208 -1.49 -24.03 -3.82
C LEU A 208 -1.06 -25.50 -3.69
N THR A 209 -2.03 -26.41 -3.65
CA THR A 209 -1.77 -27.86 -3.54
C THR A 209 -1.01 -28.39 -4.76
N ASP A 210 -1.41 -27.98 -5.96
CA ASP A 210 -0.74 -28.34 -7.22
C ASP A 210 0.73 -27.86 -7.25
N ASN A 211 1.06 -26.81 -6.48
CA ASN A 211 2.40 -26.24 -6.36
C ASN A 211 3.12 -26.66 -5.06
N GLY A 212 2.64 -27.70 -4.38
CA GLY A 212 3.29 -28.31 -3.21
C GLY A 212 3.11 -27.55 -1.90
N VAL A 213 2.09 -26.69 -1.80
CA VAL A 213 1.73 -25.97 -0.57
C VAL A 213 0.42 -26.51 -0.04
N ALA A 214 0.46 -27.21 1.10
CA ALA A 214 -0.75 -27.73 1.72
C ALA A 214 -1.60 -26.58 2.29
N ALA A 215 -2.87 -26.54 1.90
CA ALA A 215 -3.86 -25.59 2.40
C ALA A 215 -5.20 -26.30 2.63
N THR A 216 -5.91 -25.90 3.69
CA THR A 216 -7.26 -26.38 4.00
C THR A 216 -8.28 -25.62 3.17
N ASP A 217 -9.18 -26.37 2.53
CA ASP A 217 -10.27 -25.80 1.75
C ASP A 217 -11.36 -25.21 2.65
N VAL A 218 -11.88 -24.05 2.26
CA VAL A 218 -12.90 -23.31 3.01
C VAL A 218 -14.04 -22.84 2.09
N ASN A 219 -15.26 -22.86 2.63
CA ASN A 219 -16.49 -22.52 1.94
C ASN A 219 -16.76 -21.01 2.02
N TRP A 220 -17.27 -20.46 0.93
CA TRP A 220 -17.68 -19.05 0.90
C TRP A 220 -18.85 -18.77 1.86
N PRO A 221 -19.08 -17.50 2.26
CA PRO A 221 -20.20 -17.15 3.15
C PRO A 221 -21.58 -17.58 2.65
N ASP A 222 -21.78 -17.63 1.33
CA ASP A 222 -23.03 -18.10 0.71
C ASP A 222 -23.12 -19.63 0.56
N GLU A 223 -22.04 -20.35 0.86
CA GLU A 223 -21.95 -21.81 0.83
C GLU A 223 -22.12 -22.38 2.25
N GLY A 224 -22.94 -23.43 2.38
CA GLY A 224 -23.04 -24.18 3.65
C GLY A 224 -21.88 -25.17 3.82
N GLY A 225 -21.52 -25.49 5.06
CA GLY A 225 -20.54 -26.53 5.38
C GLY A 225 -19.73 -26.23 6.64
N GLU A 226 -18.98 -27.22 7.13
CA GLU A 226 -18.23 -27.12 8.41
C GLU A 226 -17.11 -26.07 8.41
N HIS A 227 -16.57 -25.72 7.23
CA HIS A 227 -15.49 -24.73 7.07
C HIS A 227 -15.98 -23.43 6.40
N ASN A 228 -17.12 -22.88 6.84
CA ASN A 228 -17.59 -21.59 6.33
C ASN A 228 -16.68 -20.45 6.81
N ILE A 229 -16.18 -19.62 5.87
CA ILE A 229 -15.23 -18.54 6.16
C ILE A 229 -15.79 -17.57 7.22
N GLN A 230 -17.06 -17.17 7.10
CA GLN A 230 -17.65 -16.19 8.01
C GLN A 230 -17.67 -16.74 9.43
N GLU A 231 -18.12 -17.97 9.63
CA GLU A 231 -18.14 -18.63 10.93
C GLU A 231 -16.73 -18.84 11.50
N MET A 232 -15.76 -19.21 10.66
CA MET A 232 -14.37 -19.38 11.09
C MET A 232 -13.75 -18.06 11.58
N ILE A 233 -14.08 -16.93 10.93
CA ILE A 233 -13.67 -15.60 11.41
C ILE A 233 -14.28 -15.32 12.78
N THR A 234 -15.59 -15.58 12.98
CA THR A 234 -16.24 -15.30 14.27
C THR A 234 -15.71 -16.16 15.42
N HIS A 235 -15.17 -17.34 15.11
CA HIS A 235 -14.50 -18.22 16.07
C HIS A 235 -12.99 -17.95 16.21
N ASN A 236 -12.48 -16.82 15.70
CA ASN A 236 -11.08 -16.41 15.75
C ASN A 236 -10.10 -17.46 15.20
N LYS A 237 -10.46 -18.13 14.10
CA LYS A 237 -9.58 -19.11 13.45
C LYS A 237 -8.47 -18.50 12.62
N PHE A 238 -8.59 -17.23 12.23
CA PHE A 238 -7.61 -16.54 11.40
C PHE A 238 -6.96 -15.39 12.15
N ASP A 239 -5.63 -15.31 12.05
CA ASP A 239 -4.80 -14.22 12.57
C ASP A 239 -4.46 -13.20 11.46
N LEU A 240 -4.63 -13.58 10.20
CA LEU A 240 -4.47 -12.73 9.03
C LEU A 240 -5.38 -13.21 7.90
N ILE A 241 -6.01 -12.27 7.21
CA ILE A 241 -6.83 -12.53 6.02
C ILE A 241 -6.23 -11.76 4.84
N ILE A 242 -5.95 -12.48 3.76
CA ILE A 242 -5.54 -11.93 2.47
C ILE A 242 -6.71 -12.15 1.51
N ASN A 243 -7.41 -11.08 1.13
CA ASN A 243 -8.54 -11.14 0.22
C ASN A 243 -8.33 -10.21 -0.97
N ILE A 244 -7.82 -10.76 -2.06
CA ILE A 244 -7.61 -10.04 -3.32
C ILE A 244 -8.81 -10.31 -4.24
N PRO A 245 -9.66 -9.30 -4.54
CA PRO A 245 -10.86 -9.46 -5.35
C PRO A 245 -10.54 -10.00 -6.75
N LYS A 246 -11.34 -10.97 -7.23
CA LYS A 246 -11.16 -11.56 -8.57
C LYS A 246 -11.83 -10.77 -9.68
N ASP A 247 -13.11 -10.46 -9.50
CA ASP A 247 -13.95 -9.86 -10.52
C ASP A 247 -15.06 -9.02 -9.88
N VAL A 248 -15.79 -8.29 -10.72
CA VAL A 248 -16.91 -7.44 -10.32
C VAL A 248 -18.24 -8.20 -10.31
N THR A 249 -18.22 -9.55 -10.31
CA THR A 249 -19.47 -10.30 -10.25
C THR A 249 -20.15 -10.07 -8.91
N ARG A 250 -21.48 -10.02 -8.92
CA ARG A 250 -22.28 -9.72 -7.73
C ARG A 250 -21.98 -10.71 -6.59
N ARG A 251 -21.76 -11.99 -6.93
CA ARG A 251 -21.45 -13.04 -5.95
C ARG A 251 -20.11 -12.77 -5.28
N GLU A 252 -19.05 -12.55 -6.06
CA GLU A 252 -17.70 -12.27 -5.56
C GLU A 252 -17.66 -11.00 -4.70
N LEU A 253 -18.30 -9.92 -5.17
CA LEU A 253 -18.37 -8.67 -4.43
C LEU A 253 -19.11 -8.82 -3.10
N THR A 254 -20.23 -9.56 -3.09
CA THR A 254 -21.03 -9.78 -1.87
C THR A 254 -20.27 -10.63 -0.86
N ASN A 255 -19.71 -11.74 -1.31
CA ASN A 255 -18.96 -12.65 -0.45
C ASN A 255 -17.66 -12.01 0.06
N GLY A 256 -16.90 -11.35 -0.83
CA GLY A 256 -15.70 -10.60 -0.46
C GLY A 256 -16.01 -9.50 0.55
N TYR A 257 -17.10 -8.75 0.35
CA TYR A 257 -17.57 -7.75 1.31
C TYR A 257 -17.84 -8.37 2.69
N ILE A 258 -18.56 -9.50 2.75
CA ILE A 258 -18.85 -10.18 4.02
C ILE A 258 -17.56 -10.60 4.72
N ILE A 259 -16.61 -11.19 4.00
CA ILE A 259 -15.30 -11.61 4.56
C ILE A 259 -14.55 -10.40 5.11
N ARG A 260 -14.37 -9.36 4.29
CA ARG A 260 -13.63 -8.14 4.66
C ARG A 260 -14.27 -7.41 5.82
N ARG A 261 -15.61 -7.30 5.82
CA ARG A 261 -16.36 -6.66 6.92
C ARG A 261 -16.23 -7.45 8.22
N THR A 262 -16.41 -8.77 8.16
CA THR A 262 -16.30 -9.64 9.34
C THR A 262 -14.87 -9.61 9.88
N ALA A 263 -13.85 -9.57 9.02
CA ALA A 263 -12.45 -9.41 9.43
C ALA A 263 -12.25 -8.13 10.25
N VAL A 264 -12.72 -6.99 9.76
CA VAL A 264 -12.62 -5.70 10.48
C VAL A 264 -13.42 -5.72 11.78
N ASP A 265 -14.63 -6.28 11.78
CA ASP A 265 -15.50 -6.31 12.95
C ASP A 265 -14.94 -7.19 14.08
N PHE A 266 -14.24 -8.28 13.73
CA PHE A 266 -13.53 -9.15 14.67
C PHE A 266 -12.06 -8.78 14.87
N ASN A 267 -11.64 -7.62 14.33
CA ASN A 267 -10.30 -7.06 14.51
C ASN A 267 -9.16 -7.98 14.01
N VAL A 268 -9.45 -8.76 12.96
CA VAL A 268 -8.48 -9.60 12.25
C VAL A 268 -7.78 -8.74 11.18
N PRO A 269 -6.44 -8.68 11.15
CA PRO A 269 -5.68 -8.02 10.10
C PRO A 269 -6.12 -8.44 8.70
N LEU A 270 -6.33 -7.47 7.81
CA LEU A 270 -6.87 -7.68 6.46
C LEU A 270 -5.98 -7.01 5.41
N ILE A 271 -5.51 -7.78 4.44
CA ILE A 271 -4.80 -7.28 3.25
C ILE A 271 -5.70 -7.49 2.03
N THR A 272 -5.85 -6.44 1.21
CA THR A 272 -6.71 -6.42 0.01
C THR A 272 -5.94 -6.11 -1.26
#